data_AF-A0A5R8ND48-F1
#
_entry.id   AF-A0A5R8ND48-F1
#
_cell.length_a   1.000
_cell.length_b   1.000
_cell.length_c   1.000
_cell.angle_alpha   90.00
_cell.angle_beta   90.00
_cell.angle_gamma   90.00
#
_symmetry.space_group_name_H-M   'P 1'
#
loop_
_entity.id
_entity.type
_entity.pdbx_description
1 polymer ?
#
loop_
_entity_poly.entity_id
_entity_poly.type
_entity_poly.pdbx_seq_one_letter_code
_entity_poly.pdbx_strand_id
1 'polypeptide(L)'
;MSEPWPSVEDWLGQLLRSIHMLSAQCTRLVATPVVPVGDQELDEEQQATHTEAVNAVEGLLEQTEQTALSAGVPAGWIADMRELGARGARPAPAPEPGSPVSVVPVRDAVSQQFYVEMLSVDLWHLERMAGLAAARTDRLATGRWSISTDPDAEGRFAEAMARRWERVNALARAAELTDSEAERLWGAGADGIRHFHAGAVGTWTEASLMQAWSDYAHSTPDLAIPPYVPAAPGADAQASTPTAPTPQQMIAAASAALRSSFIDNAITAATHDHAEIASEAGAANWDASTDVGPDQVNHGSGPGP
;
A
#
# COMPACT_ATOMS: atom_id res chain seq x y z
N MET A 1 19.89 40.86 14.96
CA MET A 1 19.20 40.31 13.77
C MET A 1 18.17 39.35 14.30
N SER A 2 16.90 39.75 14.34
CA SER A 2 15.82 38.91 14.86
C SER A 2 15.44 37.89 13.79
N GLU A 3 15.45 36.60 14.12
CA GLU A 3 14.90 35.57 13.25
C GLU A 3 13.42 35.90 12.96
N PRO A 4 12.99 35.87 11.69
CA PRO A 4 11.58 36.06 11.36
C PRO A 4 10.77 34.92 12.00
N TRP A 5 9.67 35.27 12.65
CA TRP A 5 8.76 34.28 13.21
C TRP A 5 8.27 33.34 12.09
N PRO A 6 8.22 32.02 12.33
CA PRO A 6 7.69 31.07 11.35
C PRO A 6 6.25 31.43 11.00
N SER A 7 5.87 31.25 9.74
CA SER A 7 4.49 31.49 9.33
C SER A 7 3.55 30.47 10.01
N VAL A 8 2.27 30.82 10.14
CA VAL A 8 1.26 29.89 10.68
C VAL A 8 1.21 28.60 9.84
N GLU A 9 1.42 28.72 8.53
CA GLU A 9 1.47 27.59 7.60
C GLU A 9 2.68 26.68 7.86
N ASP A 10 3.86 27.24 8.10
CA ASP A 10 5.07 26.46 8.45
C ASP A 10 4.89 25.71 9.77
N TRP A 11 4.26 26.35 10.75
CA TRP A 11 3.99 25.74 12.05
C TRP A 11 2.94 24.61 11.95
N LEU A 12 1.87 24.79 11.17
CA LEU A 12 0.89 23.74 10.91
C LEU A 12 1.51 22.56 10.13
N GLY A 13 2.37 22.84 9.16
CA GLY A 13 3.14 21.82 8.44
C GLY A 13 4.06 21.04 9.39
N GLN A 14 4.72 21.73 10.33
CA GLN A 14 5.57 21.10 11.33
C GLN A 14 4.78 20.22 12.31
N LEU A 15 3.56 20.61 12.68
CA LEU A 15 2.67 19.80 13.52
C LEU A 15 2.28 18.50 12.81
N LEU A 16 1.82 18.59 11.56
CA LEU A 16 1.42 17.42 10.77
C LEU A 16 2.60 16.48 10.50
N ARG A 17 3.80 17.02 10.23
CA ARG A 17 5.02 16.21 10.09
C ARG A 17 5.41 15.53 11.41
N SER A 18 5.25 16.22 12.54
CA SER A 18 5.49 15.62 13.86
C SER A 18 4.54 14.45 14.12
N ILE A 19 3.26 14.56 13.77
CA ILE A 19 2.27 13.47 13.86
C ILE A 19 2.71 12.27 13.00
N HIS A 20 3.12 12.50 11.75
CA HIS A 20 3.67 11.46 10.88
C HIS A 20 4.86 10.75 11.55
N MET A 21 5.88 11.52 11.96
CA MET A 21 7.13 10.95 12.50
C MET A 21 6.89 10.17 13.80
N LEU A 22 6.08 10.72 14.71
CA LEU A 22 5.74 10.08 15.98
C LEU A 22 4.91 8.81 15.76
N SER A 23 3.96 8.83 14.82
CA SER A 23 3.20 7.63 14.49
C SER A 23 4.07 6.53 13.86
N ALA A 24 5.04 6.91 13.03
CA ALA A 24 6.03 5.97 12.51
C ALA A 24 6.88 5.38 13.64
N GLN A 25 7.41 6.22 14.53
CA GLN A 25 8.22 5.77 15.65
C GLN A 25 7.44 4.84 16.59
N CYS A 26 6.21 5.20 16.92
CA CYS A 26 5.30 4.38 17.73
C CYS A 26 5.11 3.00 17.10
N THR A 27 4.83 2.96 15.79
CA THR A 27 4.62 1.71 15.08
C THR A 27 5.87 0.84 15.02
N ARG A 28 7.06 1.44 14.85
CA ARG A 28 8.33 0.67 14.88
C ARG A 28 8.59 0.07 16.26
N LEU A 29 8.36 0.85 17.33
CA LEU A 29 8.56 0.38 18.69
C LEU A 29 7.61 -0.78 19.01
N VAL A 30 6.31 -0.63 18.70
CA VAL A 30 5.32 -1.71 18.89
C VAL A 30 5.63 -2.95 18.05
N ALA A 31 6.12 -2.77 16.82
CA ALA A 31 6.45 -3.89 15.93
C ALA A 31 7.78 -4.59 16.26
N THR A 32 8.64 -3.99 17.10
CA THR A 32 9.94 -4.53 17.47
C THR A 32 9.92 -4.97 18.93
N PRO A 33 9.35 -6.15 19.24
CA PRO A 33 9.30 -6.64 20.60
C PRO A 33 10.72 -6.86 21.14
N VAL A 34 10.92 -6.71 22.45
CA VAL A 34 12.15 -7.10 23.12
C VAL A 34 12.29 -8.62 22.97
N VAL A 35 13.27 -9.06 22.17
CA VAL A 35 13.54 -10.48 21.93
C VAL A 35 14.66 -10.94 22.87
N PRO A 36 14.48 -12.08 23.57
CA PRO A 36 15.56 -12.65 24.38
C PRO A 36 16.75 -13.04 23.50
N VAL A 37 17.97 -12.81 23.99
CA VAL A 37 19.20 -13.19 23.28
C VAL A 37 19.54 -14.64 23.64
N GLY A 38 19.28 -15.57 22.72
CA GLY A 38 19.54 -17.00 22.92
C GLY A 38 18.55 -17.63 23.92
N ASP A 39 19.06 -18.45 24.85
CA ASP A 39 18.25 -19.16 25.86
C ASP A 39 18.05 -18.35 27.16
N GLN A 40 18.34 -17.05 27.17
CA GLN A 40 18.13 -16.21 28.35
C GLN A 40 16.64 -15.89 28.57
N GLU A 41 16.22 -15.87 29.84
CA GLU A 41 14.93 -15.30 30.21
C GLU A 41 14.86 -13.82 29.80
N LEU A 42 13.64 -13.37 29.49
CA LEU A 42 13.38 -12.01 29.02
C LEU A 42 13.75 -11.02 30.14
N ASP A 43 14.66 -10.10 29.84
CA ASP A 43 15.12 -9.11 30.81
C ASP A 43 13.97 -8.14 31.17
N GLU A 44 13.46 -8.25 32.39
CA GLU A 44 12.35 -7.43 32.91
C GLU A 44 12.68 -5.92 32.85
N GLU A 45 13.95 -5.54 33.03
CA GLU A 45 14.40 -4.14 32.96
C GLU A 45 14.35 -3.62 31.51
N GLN A 46 14.73 -4.44 30.54
CA GLN A 46 14.61 -4.10 29.11
C GLN A 46 13.15 -4.02 28.68
N GLN A 47 12.29 -4.91 29.18
CA GLN A 47 10.86 -4.88 28.89
C GLN A 47 10.18 -3.64 29.50
N ALA A 48 10.55 -3.27 30.73
CA ALA A 48 10.07 -2.03 31.37
C ALA A 48 10.51 -0.78 30.59
N THR A 49 11.79 -0.71 30.21
CA THR A 49 12.36 0.40 29.42
C THR A 49 11.67 0.52 28.05
N HIS A 50 11.43 -0.60 27.38
CA HIS A 50 10.72 -0.62 26.10
C HIS A 50 9.28 -0.14 26.24
N THR A 51 8.57 -0.58 27.27
CA THR A 51 7.20 -0.14 27.56
C THR A 51 7.13 1.35 27.87
N GLU A 52 8.09 1.87 28.64
CA GLU A 52 8.20 3.31 28.92
C GLU A 52 8.45 4.11 27.64
N ALA A 53 9.31 3.62 26.74
CA ALA A 53 9.56 4.26 25.46
C ALA A 53 8.33 4.30 24.55
N VAL A 54 7.53 3.22 24.49
CA VAL A 54 6.25 3.19 23.76
C VAL A 54 5.29 4.23 24.33
N ASN A 55 5.06 4.20 25.65
CA ASN A 55 4.16 5.13 26.33
C ASN A 55 4.57 6.61 26.12
N ALA A 56 5.88 6.89 26.14
CA ALA A 56 6.38 8.25 25.94
C ALA A 56 6.09 8.76 24.52
N VAL A 57 6.28 7.92 23.50
CA VAL A 57 6.00 8.29 22.09
C VAL A 57 4.50 8.41 21.86
N GLU A 58 3.68 7.51 22.43
CA GLU A 58 2.21 7.60 22.36
C GLU A 58 1.70 8.89 23.01
N GLY A 59 2.19 9.25 24.21
CA GLY A 59 1.80 10.49 24.88
C GLY A 59 2.19 11.76 24.10
N LEU A 60 3.36 11.76 23.46
CA LEU A 60 3.77 12.86 22.57
C LEU A 60 2.91 12.94 21.31
N LEU A 61 2.54 11.79 20.73
CA LEU A 61 1.66 11.74 19.58
C LEU A 61 0.29 12.33 19.94
N GLU A 62 -0.35 11.86 21.02
CA GLU A 62 -1.65 12.36 21.48
C GLU A 62 -1.62 13.87 21.77
N GLN A 63 -0.57 14.35 22.43
CA GLN A 63 -0.39 15.79 22.69
C GLN A 63 -0.29 16.60 21.39
N THR A 64 0.45 16.09 20.41
CA THR A 64 0.65 16.76 19.12
C THR A 64 -0.64 16.78 18.31
N GLU A 65 -1.39 15.68 18.29
CA GLU A 65 -2.72 15.60 17.67
C GLU A 65 -3.71 16.57 18.30
N GLN A 66 -3.76 16.64 19.63
CA GLN A 66 -4.61 17.58 20.34
C GLN A 66 -4.22 19.03 20.08
N THR A 67 -2.93 19.32 19.94
CA THR A 67 -2.42 20.64 19.57
C THR A 67 -2.86 21.00 18.15
N ALA A 68 -2.77 20.07 17.20
CA ALA A 68 -3.23 20.25 15.83
C ALA A 68 -4.75 20.48 15.76
N LEU A 69 -5.55 19.70 16.51
CA LEU A 69 -7.00 19.92 16.61
C LEU A 69 -7.33 21.31 17.16
N SER A 70 -6.64 21.72 18.23
CA SER A 70 -6.84 23.03 18.86
C SER A 70 -6.40 24.18 17.94
N ALA A 71 -5.47 23.91 17.02
CA ALA A 71 -5.03 24.82 15.97
C ALA A 71 -5.98 24.91 14.77
N GLY A 72 -7.06 24.12 14.77
CA GLY A 72 -8.04 24.07 13.69
C GLY A 72 -7.67 23.13 12.54
N VAL A 73 -6.69 22.24 12.73
CA VAL A 73 -6.40 21.18 11.75
C VAL A 73 -7.58 20.19 11.70
N PRO A 74 -8.15 19.90 10.52
CA PRO A 74 -9.21 18.90 10.37
C PRO A 74 -8.78 17.52 10.90
N ALA A 75 -9.66 16.87 11.67
CA ALA A 75 -9.39 15.56 12.26
C ALA A 75 -9.05 14.48 11.20
N GLY A 76 -9.63 14.57 10.01
CA GLY A 76 -9.31 13.67 8.89
C GLY A 76 -7.84 13.73 8.49
N TRP A 77 -7.21 14.92 8.52
CA TRP A 77 -5.80 15.07 8.14
C TRP A 77 -4.84 14.55 9.21
N ILE A 78 -5.23 14.67 10.47
CA ILE A 78 -4.48 14.08 11.59
C ILE A 78 -4.52 12.57 11.45
N ALA A 79 -5.70 12.00 11.19
CA ALA A 79 -5.85 10.56 10.96
C ALA A 79 -5.03 10.08 9.75
N ASP A 80 -5.01 10.85 8.67
CA ASP A 80 -4.23 10.57 7.46
C ASP A 80 -2.71 10.60 7.74
N MET A 81 -2.20 11.59 8.48
CA MET A 81 -0.79 11.67 8.85
C MET A 81 -0.36 10.54 9.79
N ARG A 82 -1.23 10.17 10.73
CA ARG A 82 -1.03 9.02 11.62
C ARG A 82 -0.95 7.72 10.81
N GLU A 83 -1.91 7.50 9.91
CA GLU A 83 -1.91 6.30 9.06
C GLU A 83 -0.67 6.26 8.15
N LEU A 84 -0.26 7.39 7.58
CA LEU A 84 0.95 7.47 6.76
C LEU A 84 2.20 7.13 7.57
N GLY A 85 2.35 7.70 8.77
CA GLY A 85 3.45 7.40 9.67
C GLY A 85 3.52 5.93 10.04
N ALA A 86 2.39 5.36 10.47
CA ALA A 86 2.29 3.95 10.84
C ALA A 86 2.69 3.01 9.69
N ARG A 87 2.31 3.34 8.44
CA ARG A 87 2.70 2.53 7.27
C ARG A 87 4.16 2.69 6.88
N GLY A 88 4.72 3.89 6.92
CA GLY A 88 6.14 4.13 6.63
C GLY A 88 7.09 3.49 7.64
N ALA A 89 6.56 3.07 8.80
CA ALA A 89 7.28 2.36 9.83
C ALA A 89 7.28 0.84 9.70
N ARG A 90 6.31 0.27 8.98
CA ARG A 90 6.27 -1.16 8.74
C ARG A 90 7.38 -1.51 7.75
N PRO A 91 8.22 -2.52 8.02
CA PRO A 91 9.11 -3.06 7.00
C PRO A 91 8.25 -3.41 5.79
N ALA A 92 8.48 -2.73 4.66
CA ALA A 92 7.87 -3.15 3.42
C ALA A 92 8.33 -4.59 3.15
N PRO A 93 7.46 -5.50 2.68
CA PRO A 93 7.94 -6.74 2.09
C PRO A 93 8.99 -6.37 1.04
N ALA A 94 10.10 -7.13 1.01
CA ALA A 94 11.20 -6.85 0.12
C ALA A 94 10.66 -6.63 -1.30
N PRO A 95 10.97 -5.49 -1.95
CA PRO A 95 10.47 -5.24 -3.29
C PRO A 95 11.00 -6.35 -4.20
N GLU A 96 10.11 -6.94 -5.00
CA GLU A 96 10.48 -7.82 -6.10
C GLU A 96 11.55 -7.13 -6.95
N PRO A 97 12.65 -7.81 -7.33
CA PRO A 97 13.69 -7.21 -8.15
C PRO A 97 13.08 -6.73 -9.48
N GLY A 98 13.05 -5.41 -9.67
CA GLY A 98 12.50 -4.77 -10.87
C GLY A 98 11.20 -3.99 -10.66
N SER A 99 10.60 -4.02 -9.45
CA SER A 99 9.46 -3.15 -9.14
C SER A 99 9.97 -1.75 -8.77
N PRO A 100 9.66 -0.69 -9.53
CA PRO A 100 9.99 0.67 -9.10
C PRO A 100 9.18 0.97 -7.84
N VAL A 101 9.85 0.98 -6.69
CA VAL A 101 9.28 1.56 -5.48
C VAL A 101 9.03 3.03 -5.79
N SER A 102 7.78 3.49 -5.72
CA SER A 102 7.45 4.90 -5.86
C SER A 102 8.21 5.69 -4.79
N VAL A 103 9.30 6.33 -5.19
CA VAL A 103 10.13 7.15 -4.31
C VAL A 103 9.51 8.53 -4.23
N VAL A 104 8.99 8.86 -3.06
CA VAL A 104 8.51 10.20 -2.72
C VAL A 104 9.66 11.20 -2.94
N PRO A 105 9.48 12.24 -3.78
CA PRO A 105 10.52 13.25 -3.99
C PRO A 105 10.96 13.92 -2.69
N VAL A 106 12.25 14.24 -2.59
CA VAL A 106 12.83 14.99 -1.47
C VAL A 106 13.03 16.44 -1.90
N ARG A 107 12.62 17.38 -1.05
CA ARG A 107 12.75 18.83 -1.24
C ARG A 107 13.58 19.45 -0.14
N ASP A 108 14.39 20.44 -0.50
CA ASP A 108 15.20 21.21 0.46
C ASP A 108 14.32 22.18 1.29
N ALA A 109 13.26 22.70 0.68
CA ALA A 109 12.29 23.57 1.35
C ALA A 109 11.26 22.73 2.12
N VAL A 110 11.12 23.03 3.42
CA VAL A 110 10.22 22.31 4.34
C VAL A 110 8.76 22.30 3.87
N SER A 111 8.28 23.44 3.35
CA SER A 111 6.92 23.62 2.82
C SER A 111 6.67 22.79 1.55
N GLN A 112 7.62 22.78 0.61
CA GLN A 112 7.53 21.94 -0.58
C GLN A 112 7.57 20.45 -0.24
N GLN A 113 8.45 20.06 0.71
CA GLN A 113 8.51 18.68 1.20
C GLN A 113 7.18 18.25 1.83
N PHE A 114 6.53 19.15 2.58
CA PHE A 114 5.22 18.90 3.16
C PHE A 114 4.14 18.66 2.09
N TYR A 115 4.14 19.45 1.00
CA TYR A 115 3.19 19.23 -0.10
C TYR A 115 3.43 17.88 -0.80
N VAL A 116 4.67 17.45 -0.97
CA VAL A 116 5.01 16.14 -1.53
C VAL A 116 4.58 14.99 -0.60
N GLU A 117 4.76 15.15 0.71
CA GLU A 117 4.29 14.17 1.71
C GLU A 117 2.76 14.02 1.66
N MET A 118 2.03 15.14 1.60
CA MET A 118 0.57 15.12 1.49
C MET A 118 0.07 14.59 0.16
N LEU A 119 0.75 14.93 -0.94
CA LEU A 119 0.49 14.39 -2.27
C LEU A 119 0.55 12.86 -2.26
N SER A 120 1.54 12.30 -1.57
CA SER A 120 1.76 10.86 -1.49
C SER A 120 0.62 10.14 -0.77
N VAL A 121 0.08 10.74 0.30
CA VAL A 121 -1.12 10.24 0.99
C VAL A 121 -2.30 10.20 0.04
N ASP A 122 -2.54 11.31 -0.66
CA ASP A 122 -3.70 11.43 -1.53
C ASP A 122 -3.65 10.50 -2.73
N LEU A 123 -2.47 10.33 -3.32
CA LEU A 123 -2.26 9.36 -4.39
C LEU A 123 -2.53 7.93 -3.93
N TRP A 124 -2.05 7.56 -2.73
CA TRP A 124 -2.31 6.23 -2.18
C TRP A 124 -3.82 5.97 -2.02
N HIS A 125 -4.53 6.95 -1.47
CA HIS A 125 -5.97 6.83 -1.31
C HIS A 125 -6.70 6.80 -2.65
N LEU A 126 -6.25 7.59 -3.62
CA LEU A 126 -6.83 7.63 -4.96
C LEU A 126 -6.62 6.30 -5.71
N GLU A 127 -5.43 5.71 -5.66
CA GLU A 127 -5.13 4.38 -6.20
C GLU A 127 -5.94 3.29 -5.47
N ARG A 128 -6.12 3.39 -4.15
CA ARG A 128 -7.01 2.48 -3.40
C ARG A 128 -8.46 2.61 -3.84
N MET A 129 -8.99 3.82 -3.95
CA MET A 129 -10.36 4.06 -4.42
C MET A 129 -10.55 3.50 -5.83
N ALA A 130 -9.58 3.68 -6.72
CA ALA A 130 -9.57 3.08 -8.05
C ALA A 130 -9.62 1.54 -7.98
N GLY A 131 -8.80 0.93 -7.13
CA GLY A 131 -8.81 -0.52 -6.87
C GLY A 131 -10.14 -1.05 -6.34
N LEU A 132 -10.77 -0.33 -5.39
CA LEU A 132 -12.08 -0.70 -4.85
C LEU A 132 -13.17 -0.64 -5.92
N ALA A 133 -13.19 0.44 -6.71
CA ALA A 133 -14.15 0.61 -7.80
C ALA A 133 -13.97 -0.47 -8.89
N ALA A 134 -12.73 -0.77 -9.25
CA ALA A 134 -12.41 -1.82 -10.21
C ALA A 134 -12.83 -3.21 -9.72
N ALA A 135 -12.49 -3.57 -8.48
CA ALA A 135 -12.86 -4.86 -7.88
C ALA A 135 -14.38 -5.03 -7.73
N ARG A 136 -15.09 -3.96 -7.34
CA ARG A 136 -16.55 -3.97 -7.26
C ARG A 136 -17.17 -4.18 -8.64
N THR A 137 -16.70 -3.45 -9.66
CA THR A 137 -17.17 -3.57 -11.04
C THR A 137 -16.96 -4.98 -11.58
N ASP A 138 -15.79 -5.58 -11.33
CA ASP A 138 -15.49 -6.96 -11.70
C ASP A 138 -16.44 -7.97 -11.04
N ARG A 139 -16.71 -7.82 -9.74
CA ARG A 139 -17.64 -8.72 -9.01
C ARG A 139 -19.08 -8.58 -9.48
N LEU A 140 -19.52 -7.36 -9.78
CA LEU A 140 -20.83 -7.12 -10.41
C LEU A 140 -20.91 -7.83 -11.77
N ALA A 141 -19.90 -7.66 -12.62
CA ALA A 141 -19.86 -8.27 -13.95
C ALA A 141 -19.82 -9.81 -13.92
N THR A 142 -19.23 -10.39 -12.88
CA THR A 142 -19.10 -11.86 -12.69
C THR A 142 -20.21 -12.47 -11.82
N GLY A 143 -21.17 -11.68 -11.34
CA GLY A 143 -22.24 -12.16 -10.46
C GLY A 143 -21.78 -12.54 -9.04
N ARG A 144 -20.57 -12.15 -8.64
CA ARG A 144 -19.99 -12.36 -7.30
C ARG A 144 -20.33 -11.21 -6.33
N TRP A 145 -21.30 -10.38 -6.70
CA TRP A 145 -21.78 -9.26 -5.91
C TRP A 145 -23.27 -9.45 -5.61
N SER A 146 -23.60 -9.65 -4.34
CA SER A 146 -24.93 -9.89 -3.81
C SER A 146 -25.46 -8.71 -2.98
N ILE A 147 -24.60 -7.79 -2.55
CA ILE A 147 -24.95 -6.64 -1.70
C ILE A 147 -25.60 -5.53 -2.56
N SER A 148 -26.87 -5.21 -2.24
CA SER A 148 -27.56 -4.06 -2.85
C SER A 148 -26.80 -2.77 -2.57
N THR A 149 -26.62 -1.94 -3.59
CA THR A 149 -25.93 -0.64 -3.45
C THR A 149 -26.94 0.49 -3.50
N ASP A 150 -26.82 1.41 -2.54
CA ASP A 150 -27.51 2.70 -2.55
C ASP A 150 -26.93 3.58 -3.68
N PRO A 151 -27.73 4.00 -4.69
CA PRO A 151 -27.25 4.88 -5.76
C PRO A 151 -26.66 6.20 -5.24
N ASP A 152 -27.16 6.71 -4.12
CA ASP A 152 -26.63 7.95 -3.53
C ASP A 152 -25.21 7.72 -2.98
N ALA A 153 -24.91 6.52 -2.47
CA ALA A 153 -23.57 6.16 -2.05
C ALA A 153 -22.59 6.09 -3.23
N GLU A 154 -23.06 5.67 -4.42
CA GLU A 154 -22.23 5.64 -5.64
C GLU A 154 -21.83 7.05 -6.07
N GLY A 155 -22.79 7.98 -6.06
CA GLY A 155 -22.53 9.40 -6.30
C GLY A 155 -21.51 9.96 -5.29
N ARG A 156 -21.72 9.71 -3.99
CA ARG A 156 -20.80 10.18 -2.93
C ARG A 156 -19.38 9.63 -3.09
N PHE A 157 -19.22 8.35 -3.45
CA PHE A 157 -17.91 7.76 -3.69
C PHE A 157 -17.20 8.42 -4.89
N ALA A 158 -17.92 8.63 -6.00
CA ALA A 158 -17.37 9.28 -7.18
C ALA A 158 -16.96 10.73 -6.89
N GLU A 159 -17.77 11.47 -6.13
CA GLU A 159 -17.44 12.82 -5.66
C GLU A 159 -16.20 12.83 -4.77
N ALA A 160 -16.09 11.89 -3.82
CA ALA A 160 -14.93 11.78 -2.95
C ALA A 160 -13.65 11.51 -3.76
N MET A 161 -13.74 10.66 -4.80
CA MET A 161 -12.62 10.37 -5.69
C MET A 161 -12.21 11.60 -6.50
N ALA A 162 -13.18 12.34 -7.04
CA ALA A 162 -12.95 13.55 -7.81
C ALA A 162 -12.28 14.65 -6.95
N ARG A 163 -12.76 14.89 -5.74
CA ARG A 163 -12.16 15.88 -4.81
C ARG A 163 -10.73 15.52 -4.44
N ARG A 164 -10.45 14.23 -4.21
CA ARG A 164 -9.08 13.80 -3.92
C ARG A 164 -8.17 13.94 -5.13
N TRP A 165 -8.67 13.68 -6.33
CA TRP A 165 -7.93 13.97 -7.57
C TRP A 165 -7.65 15.47 -7.74
N GLU A 166 -8.60 16.35 -7.44
CA GLU A 166 -8.36 17.81 -7.43
C GLU A 166 -7.28 18.20 -6.42
N ARG A 167 -7.30 17.58 -5.24
CA ARG A 167 -6.30 17.81 -4.18
C ARG A 167 -4.91 17.35 -4.58
N VAL A 168 -4.77 16.17 -5.19
CA VAL A 168 -3.52 15.68 -5.79
C VAL A 168 -2.95 16.72 -6.76
N ASN A 169 -3.77 17.23 -7.67
CA ASN A 169 -3.31 18.23 -8.66
C ASN A 169 -3.00 19.60 -8.04
N ALA A 170 -3.67 19.98 -6.95
CA ALA A 170 -3.34 21.19 -6.21
C ALA A 170 -2.00 21.05 -5.47
N LEU A 171 -1.78 19.93 -4.80
CA LEU A 171 -0.53 19.61 -4.11
C LEU A 171 0.65 19.44 -5.07
N ALA A 172 0.44 18.81 -6.23
CA ALA A 172 1.47 18.70 -7.26
C ALA A 172 1.95 20.06 -7.78
N ARG A 173 1.01 21.01 -7.95
CA ARG A 173 1.34 22.40 -8.31
C ARG A 173 2.09 23.12 -7.20
N ALA A 174 1.65 22.98 -5.95
CA ALA A 174 2.32 23.59 -4.81
C ALA A 174 3.71 22.99 -4.53
N ALA A 175 3.90 21.71 -4.84
CA ALA A 175 5.17 20.99 -4.75
C ALA A 175 6.10 21.23 -5.96
N GLU A 176 5.66 22.00 -6.95
CA GLU A 176 6.37 22.24 -8.22
C GLU A 176 6.85 20.93 -8.86
N LEU A 177 5.94 19.96 -8.97
CA LEU A 177 6.29 18.64 -9.45
C LEU A 177 6.79 18.68 -10.91
N THR A 178 7.87 17.98 -11.19
CA THR A 178 8.38 17.82 -12.56
C THR A 178 7.74 16.62 -13.26
N ASP A 179 7.76 16.58 -14.60
CA ASP A 179 7.28 15.44 -15.38
C ASP A 179 7.96 14.13 -14.98
N SER A 180 9.26 14.16 -14.66
CA SER A 180 10.02 12.98 -14.23
C SER A 180 9.62 12.46 -12.84
N GLU A 181 9.12 13.34 -11.98
CA GLU A 181 8.59 12.96 -10.67
C GLU A 181 7.16 12.46 -10.78
N ALA A 182 6.34 13.09 -11.61
CA ALA A 182 5.03 12.61 -11.98
C ALA A 182 5.07 11.20 -12.58
N GLU A 183 6.03 10.92 -13.48
CA GLU A 183 6.20 9.59 -14.05
C GLU A 183 6.52 8.53 -13.00
N ARG A 184 7.25 8.91 -11.93
CA ARG A 184 7.54 8.03 -10.79
C ARG A 184 6.35 7.85 -9.85
N LEU A 185 5.54 8.89 -9.66
CA LEU A 185 4.43 8.89 -8.70
C LEU A 185 3.13 8.29 -9.25
N TRP A 186 2.82 8.53 -10.52
CA TRP A 186 1.58 8.07 -11.16
C TRP A 186 1.74 7.62 -12.62
N GLY A 187 2.94 7.65 -13.18
CA GLY A 187 3.27 7.01 -14.46
C GLY A 187 3.62 5.52 -14.27
N ALA A 188 4.69 5.06 -14.93
CA ALA A 188 5.21 3.71 -14.80
C ALA A 188 5.70 3.38 -13.38
N GLY A 189 6.14 4.37 -12.61
CA GLY A 189 6.59 4.15 -11.22
C GLY A 189 5.46 3.74 -10.25
N ALA A 190 4.21 3.95 -10.62
CA ALA A 190 3.06 3.58 -9.81
C ALA A 190 2.62 2.12 -9.98
N ASP A 191 3.21 1.38 -10.93
CA ASP A 191 2.75 0.02 -11.27
C ASP A 191 2.88 -0.95 -10.09
N GLY A 192 3.92 -0.81 -9.27
CA GLY A 192 4.09 -1.61 -8.05
C GLY A 192 2.97 -1.34 -7.02
N ILE A 193 2.60 -0.07 -6.82
CA ILE A 193 1.49 0.32 -5.92
C ILE A 193 0.15 -0.20 -6.45
N ARG A 194 -0.08 -0.12 -7.77
CA ARG A 194 -1.30 -0.63 -8.40
C ARG A 194 -1.43 -2.14 -8.25
N HIS A 195 -0.36 -2.89 -8.49
CA HIS A 195 -0.33 -4.34 -8.27
C HIS A 195 -0.55 -4.70 -6.80
N PHE A 196 0.06 -3.95 -5.88
CA PHE A 196 -0.17 -4.12 -4.45
C PHE A 196 -1.66 -3.94 -4.09
N HIS A 197 -2.29 -2.84 -4.54
CA HIS A 197 -3.71 -2.62 -4.31
C HIS A 197 -4.58 -3.70 -4.93
N ALA A 198 -4.28 -4.10 -6.17
CA ALA A 198 -4.98 -5.15 -6.89
C ALA A 198 -4.91 -6.49 -6.15
N GLY A 199 -3.72 -6.92 -5.73
CA GLY A 199 -3.52 -8.14 -4.95
C GLY A 199 -4.27 -8.08 -3.61
N ALA A 200 -4.18 -6.95 -2.90
CA ALA A 200 -4.88 -6.76 -1.64
C ALA A 200 -6.40 -6.87 -1.81
N VAL A 201 -7.03 -6.07 -2.69
CA VAL A 201 -8.49 -6.08 -2.85
C VAL A 201 -9.01 -7.34 -3.52
N GLY A 202 -8.19 -8.02 -4.33
CA GLY A 202 -8.52 -9.31 -4.94
C GLY A 202 -8.83 -10.40 -3.91
N THR A 203 -8.15 -10.37 -2.75
CA THR A 203 -8.33 -11.36 -1.66
C THR A 203 -9.50 -11.07 -0.72
N TRP A 204 -10.10 -9.88 -0.80
CA TRP A 204 -11.10 -9.47 0.19
C TRP A 204 -12.44 -10.16 0.00
N THR A 205 -13.19 -10.33 1.10
CA THR A 205 -14.59 -10.75 1.01
C THR A 205 -15.45 -9.66 0.40
N GLU A 206 -16.69 -10.00 0.00
CA GLU A 206 -17.65 -9.01 -0.47
C GLU A 206 -17.96 -7.95 0.59
N ALA A 207 -18.17 -8.37 1.84
CA ALA A 207 -18.45 -7.50 2.96
C ALA A 207 -17.30 -6.54 3.26
N SER A 208 -16.05 -7.02 3.22
CA SER A 208 -14.86 -6.17 3.43
C SER A 208 -14.72 -5.12 2.33
N LEU A 209 -15.00 -5.48 1.07
CA LEU A 209 -14.97 -4.54 -0.04
C LEU A 209 -16.06 -3.47 0.10
N MET A 210 -17.29 -3.89 0.45
CA MET A 210 -18.40 -2.96 0.65
C MET A 210 -18.12 -2.00 1.81
N GLN A 211 -17.58 -2.48 2.93
CA GLN A 211 -17.25 -1.64 4.07
C GLN A 211 -16.22 -0.58 3.67
N ALA A 212 -15.09 -0.99 3.11
CA ALA A 212 -14.02 -0.07 2.71
C ALA A 212 -14.48 0.95 1.66
N TRP A 213 -15.34 0.53 0.74
CA TRP A 213 -15.94 1.42 -0.25
C TRP A 213 -16.92 2.41 0.41
N SER A 214 -17.73 1.93 1.35
CA SER A 214 -18.67 2.76 2.11
C SER A 214 -17.95 3.78 2.99
N ASP A 215 -16.81 3.43 3.56
CA ASP A 215 -16.00 4.33 4.37
C ASP A 215 -15.58 5.56 3.56
N TYR A 216 -15.17 5.37 2.29
CA TYR A 216 -14.89 6.50 1.40
C TYR A 216 -16.14 7.28 0.97
N ALA A 217 -17.27 6.59 0.76
CA ALA A 217 -18.53 7.23 0.38
C ALA A 217 -19.15 8.06 1.52
N HIS A 218 -18.82 7.77 2.78
CA HIS A 218 -19.39 8.43 3.96
C HIS A 218 -18.36 9.23 4.77
N SER A 219 -17.09 9.24 4.38
CA SER A 219 -16.09 10.09 5.02
C SER A 219 -16.50 11.56 4.91
N THR A 220 -16.23 12.32 5.98
CA THR A 220 -16.51 13.77 6.06
C THR A 220 -16.02 14.46 4.79
N PRO A 221 -16.78 15.43 4.23
CA PRO A 221 -16.40 16.08 2.99
C PRO A 221 -15.09 16.84 3.16
N ASP A 222 -14.01 16.24 2.69
CA ASP A 222 -12.74 16.91 2.53
C ASP A 222 -12.88 18.06 1.52
N LEU A 223 -12.14 19.15 1.75
CA LEU A 223 -11.98 20.22 0.78
C LEU A 223 -11.17 19.73 -0.42
N ALA A 224 -11.64 20.07 -1.63
CA ALA A 224 -10.94 19.81 -2.89
C ALA A 224 -9.56 20.45 -2.93
N ILE A 225 -9.44 21.66 -2.36
CA ILE A 225 -8.17 22.36 -2.20
C ILE A 225 -8.04 22.70 -0.71
N PRO A 226 -7.09 22.10 0.01
CA PRO A 226 -6.81 22.43 1.40
C PRO A 226 -6.45 23.92 1.56
N PRO A 227 -6.91 24.61 2.62
CA PRO A 227 -6.61 26.02 2.88
C PRO A 227 -5.11 26.36 3.00
N TYR A 228 -4.25 25.37 3.30
CA TYR A 228 -2.80 25.55 3.35
C TYR A 228 -2.11 25.49 1.98
N VAL A 229 -2.83 25.10 0.92
CA VAL A 229 -2.31 25.10 -0.44
C VAL A 229 -2.41 26.54 -0.96
N PRO A 230 -1.29 27.18 -1.33
CA PRO A 230 -1.33 28.53 -1.83
C PRO A 230 -2.27 28.64 -3.04
N ALA A 231 -3.07 29.71 -3.07
CA ALA A 231 -3.83 30.02 -4.28
C ALA A 231 -2.84 30.18 -5.45
N ALA A 232 -3.11 29.51 -6.57
CA ALA A 232 -2.22 29.59 -7.71
C ALA A 232 -1.99 31.05 -8.12
N PRO A 233 -0.73 31.48 -8.36
CA PRO A 233 -0.50 32.78 -8.97
C PRO A 233 -1.26 32.81 -10.31
N GLY A 234 -1.83 33.97 -10.64
CA GLY A 234 -2.64 34.15 -11.85
C GLY A 234 -1.96 33.61 -13.11
N ALA A 235 -2.78 33.27 -14.11
CA ALA A 235 -2.54 32.42 -15.29
C ALA A 235 -1.26 32.60 -16.13
N ASP A 236 -0.35 33.51 -15.79
CA ASP A 236 0.77 33.95 -16.63
C ASP A 236 2.16 33.40 -16.21
N ALA A 237 2.27 32.47 -15.24
CA ALA A 237 3.60 32.06 -14.74
C ALA A 237 3.84 30.57 -14.43
N GLN A 238 3.04 29.62 -14.89
CA GLN A 238 3.36 28.19 -14.69
C GLN A 238 3.77 27.49 -15.98
N ALA A 239 5.01 27.00 -16.01
CA ALA A 239 5.32 25.81 -16.79
C ALA A 239 4.29 24.73 -16.41
N SER A 240 3.68 24.07 -17.40
CA SER A 240 2.58 23.12 -17.18
C SER A 240 2.98 22.05 -16.16
N THR A 241 2.54 22.18 -14.90
CA THR A 241 2.71 21.12 -13.91
C THR A 241 1.99 19.87 -14.41
N PRO A 242 2.61 18.69 -14.36
CA PRO A 242 1.96 17.45 -14.76
C PRO A 242 0.67 17.22 -13.98
N THR A 243 -0.36 16.79 -14.69
CA THR A 243 -1.67 16.47 -14.10
C THR A 243 -1.75 14.96 -13.85
N ALA A 244 -2.23 14.57 -12.68
CA ALA A 244 -2.44 13.17 -12.36
C ALA A 244 -3.52 12.53 -13.27
N PRO A 245 -3.45 11.22 -13.55
CA PRO A 245 -4.46 10.52 -14.34
C PRO A 245 -5.85 10.75 -13.76
N THR A 246 -6.84 10.91 -14.63
CA THR A 246 -8.24 11.07 -14.21
C THR A 246 -8.71 9.87 -13.39
N PRO A 247 -9.69 10.03 -12.49
CA PRO A 247 -10.26 8.90 -11.74
C PRO A 247 -10.64 7.71 -12.62
N GLN A 248 -11.20 7.95 -13.81
CA GLN A 248 -11.57 6.90 -14.76
C GLN A 248 -10.34 6.18 -15.34
N GLN A 249 -9.26 6.91 -15.65
CA GLN A 249 -8.00 6.30 -16.11
C GLN A 249 -7.37 5.44 -15.00
N MET A 250 -7.42 5.90 -13.75
CA MET A 250 -6.93 5.11 -12.60
C MET A 250 -7.76 3.85 -12.38
N ILE A 251 -9.10 3.93 -12.46
CA ILE A 251 -9.98 2.76 -12.37
C ILE A 251 -9.68 1.75 -13.50
N ALA A 252 -9.44 2.24 -14.71
CA ALA A 252 -9.06 1.38 -15.83
C ALA A 252 -7.70 0.69 -15.61
N ALA A 253 -6.70 1.42 -15.12
CA ALA A 253 -5.39 0.87 -14.77
C ALA A 253 -5.49 -0.16 -13.64
N ALA A 254 -6.25 0.14 -12.58
CA ALA A 254 -6.49 -0.78 -11.48
C ALA A 254 -7.23 -2.06 -11.93
N SER A 255 -8.18 -1.93 -12.87
CA SER A 255 -8.86 -3.09 -13.48
C SER A 255 -7.89 -3.97 -14.26
N ALA A 256 -6.93 -3.38 -14.97
CA ALA A 256 -5.89 -4.12 -15.67
C ALA A 256 -4.95 -4.85 -14.68
N ALA A 257 -4.50 -4.17 -13.63
CA ALA A 257 -3.66 -4.76 -12.58
C ALA A 257 -4.37 -5.92 -11.86
N LEU A 258 -5.68 -5.79 -11.56
CA LEU A 258 -6.49 -6.87 -10.99
C LEU A 258 -6.50 -8.11 -11.87
N ARG A 259 -6.72 -7.95 -13.17
CA ARG A 259 -6.68 -9.06 -14.12
C ARG A 259 -5.30 -9.70 -14.22
N SER A 260 -4.24 -8.88 -14.25
CA SER A 260 -2.85 -9.39 -14.26
C SER A 260 -2.58 -10.22 -13.01
N SER A 261 -2.88 -9.68 -11.83
CA SER A 261 -2.67 -10.40 -10.56
C SER A 261 -3.42 -11.72 -10.47
N PHE A 262 -4.63 -11.78 -11.06
CA PHE A 262 -5.38 -13.04 -11.14
C PHE A 262 -4.70 -14.06 -12.04
N ILE A 263 -4.17 -13.64 -13.20
CA ILE A 263 -3.43 -14.51 -14.12
C ILE A 263 -2.13 -15.00 -13.47
N ASP A 264 -1.38 -14.11 -12.83
CA ASP A 264 -0.12 -14.44 -12.15
C ASP A 264 -0.35 -15.45 -11.01
N ASN A 265 -1.41 -15.26 -10.22
CA ASN A 265 -1.81 -16.21 -9.19
C ASN A 265 -2.22 -17.56 -9.77
N ALA A 266 -2.96 -17.58 -10.89
CA ALA A 266 -3.38 -18.82 -11.54
C ALA A 266 -2.19 -19.60 -12.13
N ILE A 267 -1.23 -18.90 -12.75
CA ILE A 267 0.01 -19.50 -13.26
C ILE A 267 0.83 -20.07 -12.08
N THR A 268 0.99 -19.29 -11.01
CA THR A 268 1.74 -19.72 -9.82
C THR A 268 1.12 -20.96 -9.20
N ALA A 269 -0.21 -20.98 -9.01
CA ALA A 269 -0.93 -22.16 -8.51
C ALA A 269 -0.72 -23.38 -9.42
N ALA A 270 -0.87 -23.22 -10.74
CA ALA A 270 -0.67 -24.32 -11.68
C ALA A 270 0.78 -24.86 -11.69
N THR A 271 1.77 -24.00 -11.46
CA THR A 271 3.18 -24.43 -11.32
C THR A 271 3.46 -25.11 -9.99
N HIS A 272 2.79 -24.71 -8.92
CA HIS A 272 2.90 -25.36 -7.61
C HIS A 272 2.28 -26.76 -7.65
N ASP A 273 1.09 -26.90 -8.24
CA ASP A 273 0.44 -28.19 -8.46
C ASP A 273 1.28 -29.13 -9.34
N HIS A 274 1.96 -28.61 -10.37
CA HIS A 274 2.90 -29.40 -11.19
C HIS A 274 4.16 -29.83 -10.42
N ALA A 275 4.66 -29.00 -9.49
CA ALA A 275 5.81 -29.34 -8.66
C ALA A 275 5.47 -30.41 -7.61
N GLU A 276 4.26 -30.39 -7.04
CA GLU A 276 3.77 -31.46 -6.16
C GLU A 276 3.57 -32.79 -6.91
N ILE A 277 2.99 -32.77 -8.11
CA ILE A 277 2.84 -33.97 -8.95
C ILE A 277 4.20 -34.55 -9.36
N ALA A 278 5.19 -33.69 -9.68
CA ALA A 278 6.55 -34.13 -9.98
C ALA A 278 7.29 -34.70 -8.75
N SER A 279 7.00 -34.17 -7.56
CA SER A 279 7.56 -34.68 -6.30
C SER A 279 6.99 -36.05 -5.91
N GLU A 280 5.70 -36.32 -6.18
CA GLU A 280 5.11 -37.65 -5.98
C GLU A 280 5.56 -38.67 -7.04
N ALA A 281 5.75 -38.24 -8.29
CA ALA A 281 6.27 -39.11 -9.36
C ALA A 281 7.74 -39.53 -9.15
N GLY A 282 8.52 -38.75 -8.39
CA GLY A 282 9.91 -39.06 -8.04
C GLY A 282 10.09 -40.04 -6.87
N ALA A 283 9.03 -40.31 -6.09
CA ALA A 283 9.08 -41.21 -4.94
C ALA A 283 8.60 -42.64 -5.25
N ALA A 284 7.94 -42.87 -6.39
CA ALA A 284 7.59 -44.20 -6.88
C ALA A 284 8.78 -44.85 -7.61
N ASN A 285 9.83 -45.17 -6.84
CA ASN A 285 10.86 -46.10 -7.25
C ASN A 285 10.19 -47.46 -7.55
N TRP A 286 10.07 -47.79 -8.84
CA TRP A 286 9.65 -49.11 -9.29
C TRP A 286 10.70 -50.12 -8.85
N ASP A 287 10.51 -50.68 -7.65
CA ASP A 287 11.13 -51.95 -7.27
C ASP A 287 10.45 -53.08 -8.05
N ALA A 288 10.72 -53.13 -9.36
CA ALA A 288 10.43 -54.26 -10.21
C ALA A 288 11.57 -55.28 -10.08
N SER A 289 11.79 -55.76 -8.85
CA SER A 289 12.58 -56.95 -8.59
C SER A 289 11.63 -58.15 -8.54
N THR A 290 11.07 -58.54 -9.70
CA THR A 290 10.62 -59.91 -9.90
C THR A 290 11.81 -60.73 -10.36
N ASP A 291 12.60 -61.15 -9.39
CA ASP A 291 13.59 -62.23 -9.52
C ASP A 291 12.83 -63.55 -9.79
N VAL A 292 12.51 -63.77 -11.06
CA VAL A 292 12.12 -65.09 -11.59
C VAL A 292 13.43 -65.78 -11.97
N GLY A 293 13.93 -66.59 -11.04
CA GLY A 293 15.18 -67.33 -11.22
C GLY A 293 15.15 -68.24 -12.46
N PRO A 294 16.22 -68.28 -13.27
CA PRO A 294 16.31 -69.23 -14.38
C PRO A 294 16.58 -70.64 -13.84
N ASP A 295 15.60 -71.50 -14.08
CA ASP A 295 15.63 -72.95 -13.93
C ASP A 295 16.85 -73.54 -14.66
N GLN A 296 17.75 -74.19 -13.91
CA GLN A 296 18.90 -74.90 -14.48
C GLN A 296 18.43 -76.19 -15.15
N VAL A 297 18.11 -76.11 -16.44
CA VAL A 297 17.99 -77.29 -17.30
C VAL A 297 19.38 -77.85 -17.60
N ASN A 298 19.74 -78.86 -16.81
CA ASN A 298 20.91 -79.71 -16.95
C ASN A 298 20.76 -80.60 -18.20
N HIS A 299 21.32 -80.18 -19.34
CA HIS A 299 21.47 -81.06 -20.50
C HIS A 299 22.89 -81.64 -20.53
N GLY A 300 22.99 -82.90 -20.13
CA GLY A 300 24.21 -83.69 -20.19
C GLY A 300 24.69 -83.90 -21.63
N SER A 301 25.99 -83.73 -21.80
CA SER A 301 26.74 -84.15 -22.98
C SER A 301 26.82 -85.67 -23.08
N GLY A 302 26.53 -86.24 -24.25
CA GLY A 302 26.86 -87.62 -24.59
C GLY A 302 26.41 -88.00 -26.01
N PRO A 303 27.29 -88.50 -26.90
CA PRO A 303 27.15 -88.34 -28.35
C PRO A 303 26.69 -89.61 -29.09
N GLY A 304 26.25 -89.43 -30.34
CA GLY A 304 26.48 -90.42 -31.40
C GLY A 304 25.30 -90.67 -32.34
N PRO A 305 25.58 -91.00 -33.62
CA PRO A 305 24.60 -91.34 -34.65
C PRO A 305 23.92 -92.70 -34.43
#